data_AF-A0A848QJX1-F1
#
_entry.id   AF-A0A848QJX1-F1
#
_cell.length_a   1.000
_cell.length_b   1.000
_cell.length_c   1.000
_cell.angle_alpha   90.00
_cell.angle_beta   90.00
_cell.angle_gamma   90.00
#
_symmetry.space_group_name_H-M   'P 1'
#
loop_
_entity.id
_entity.type
_entity.pdbx_description
1 polymer ?
#
loop_
_entity_poly.entity_id
_entity_poly.type
_entity_poly.pdbx_seq_one_letter_code
_entity_poly.pdbx_strand_id
1 'polypeptide(L)'
;MKIGNIKTTGATLALTAMCFGIAGCSMPGGEGGYSPADAANGAAFRVEASEAFGRLDPVCPFTDDADQLARYDEPRARYAALKEWVSGTPFATDLAIIEADYQQYWATNSVDCGPKDTEEGMIQFNAELEEINIRLNALEQLAGVV
;
A
#
# COMPACT_ATOMS: atom_id res chain seq x y z
N MET A 1 42.86 61.29 43.38
CA MET A 1 42.13 62.07 42.35
C MET A 1 41.35 61.07 41.48
N LYS A 2 40.00 61.10 41.52
CA LYS A 2 38.96 60.46 40.66
C LYS A 2 39.18 58.98 40.24
N ILE A 3 38.50 57.97 40.82
CA ILE A 3 37.13 57.45 40.55
C ILE A 3 36.74 57.35 39.06
N GLY A 4 36.41 56.14 38.61
CA GLY A 4 35.57 55.88 37.43
C GLY A 4 35.73 54.49 36.80
N ASN A 5 35.02 53.48 37.33
CA ASN A 5 33.90 52.75 36.69
C ASN A 5 34.26 51.73 35.58
N ILE A 6 34.45 50.47 36.00
CA ILE A 6 34.32 49.28 35.14
C ILE A 6 32.83 48.92 35.08
N LYS A 7 32.20 49.07 33.91
CA LYS A 7 30.86 48.54 33.65
C LYS A 7 30.97 47.07 33.22
N THR A 8 30.41 46.20 34.04
CA THR A 8 30.00 44.84 33.70
C THR A 8 28.71 44.89 32.88
N THR A 9 28.74 44.28 31.70
CA THR A 9 27.60 43.82 30.90
C THR A 9 28.27 43.09 29.73
N GLY A 10 28.32 41.76 29.68
CA GLY A 10 27.21 40.83 29.75
C GLY A 10 27.17 40.14 28.40
N ALA A 11 27.68 38.91 28.31
CA ALA A 11 27.38 37.94 27.25
C ALA A 11 28.14 36.64 27.56
N THR A 12 27.52 35.85 28.43
CA THR A 12 27.62 34.40 28.41
C THR A 12 27.48 33.90 26.98
N LEU A 13 28.42 33.10 26.49
CA LEU A 13 28.12 31.87 25.72
C LEU A 13 29.42 31.12 25.44
N ALA A 14 29.58 30.06 26.21
CA ALA A 14 30.48 28.96 25.91
C ALA A 14 30.14 28.37 24.54
N LEU A 15 31.15 28.21 23.69
CA LEU A 15 31.09 27.34 22.52
C LEU A 15 32.28 26.38 22.57
N THR A 16 32.31 25.59 23.64
CA THR A 16 33.14 24.40 23.75
C THR A 16 32.47 23.27 22.97
N ALA A 17 33.30 22.46 22.31
CA ALA A 17 32.97 21.18 21.68
C ALA A 17 32.49 21.23 20.21
N MET A 18 33.43 21.61 19.33
CA MET A 18 33.67 20.84 18.11
C MET A 18 33.92 19.38 18.49
N CYS A 19 32.95 18.49 18.26
CA CYS A 19 33.17 17.06 18.22
C CYS A 19 32.01 16.38 17.47
N PHE A 20 32.39 15.50 16.53
CA PHE A 20 31.54 14.56 15.78
C PHE A 20 30.77 15.10 14.57
N GLY A 21 31.54 15.56 13.57
CA GLY A 21 31.17 15.34 12.17
C GLY A 21 31.28 13.87 11.83
N ILE A 22 30.21 13.11 12.07
CA ILE A 22 29.93 11.89 11.30
C ILE A 22 28.92 12.35 10.25
N ALA A 23 29.27 12.16 8.99
CA ALA A 23 28.37 12.32 7.86
C ALA A 23 27.22 11.31 8.03
N GLY A 24 26.21 11.68 8.80
CA GLY A 24 24.89 11.10 8.71
C GLY A 24 24.31 11.59 7.39
N CYS A 25 24.11 10.68 6.44
CA CYS A 25 23.09 10.90 5.43
C CYS A 25 21.79 11.12 6.20
N SER A 26 21.41 12.39 6.39
CA SER A 26 20.13 12.78 6.92
C SER A 26 19.07 12.28 5.95
N MET A 27 18.66 11.02 6.08
CA MET A 27 17.44 10.54 5.45
C MET A 27 16.30 11.21 6.24
N PRO A 28 15.56 12.16 5.63
CA PRO A 28 14.45 12.77 6.31
C PRO A 28 13.24 11.85 6.11
N GLY A 29 12.81 11.13 7.15
CA GLY A 29 11.49 10.52 7.18
C GLY A 29 11.38 9.20 7.94
N GLY A 30 10.73 9.25 9.11
CA GLY A 30 9.95 8.14 9.65
C GLY A 30 10.63 7.27 10.71
N GLU A 31 10.37 7.57 11.99
CA GLU A 31 10.38 6.51 13.02
C GLU A 31 9.25 5.51 12.69
N GLY A 32 9.59 4.22 12.53
CA GLY A 32 8.60 3.13 12.36
C GLY A 32 8.58 2.47 10.97
N GLY A 33 9.73 2.05 10.43
CA GLY A 33 9.77 1.28 9.18
C GLY A 33 9.06 -0.09 9.30
N TYR A 34 8.57 -0.60 8.16
CA TYR A 34 7.93 -1.91 8.05
C TYR A 34 8.84 -3.01 8.61
N SER A 35 8.40 -3.65 9.69
CA SER A 35 9.22 -4.57 10.49
C SER A 35 8.94 -6.04 10.14
N PRO A 36 9.81 -6.97 10.57
CA PRO A 36 9.52 -8.41 10.47
C PRO A 36 8.24 -8.83 11.20
N ALA A 37 7.87 -8.13 12.28
CA ALA A 37 6.62 -8.39 13.00
C ALA A 37 5.42 -7.96 12.16
N ASP A 38 5.49 -6.79 11.51
CA ASP A 38 4.46 -6.33 10.58
C ASP A 38 4.30 -7.32 9.42
N ALA A 39 5.42 -7.81 8.87
CA ALA A 39 5.40 -8.84 7.84
C ALA A 39 4.69 -10.12 8.29
N ALA A 40 4.98 -10.60 9.51
CA ALA A 40 4.32 -11.79 10.05
C ALA A 40 2.81 -11.56 10.29
N ASN A 41 2.45 -10.40 10.86
CA ASN A 41 1.06 -10.07 11.18
C ASN A 41 0.22 -9.80 9.92
N GLY A 42 0.82 -9.22 8.88
CA GLY A 42 0.18 -8.94 7.59
C GLY A 42 0.08 -10.15 6.65
N ALA A 43 0.52 -11.34 7.05
CA ALA A 43 0.56 -12.50 6.15
C ALA A 43 -0.81 -12.90 5.61
N ALA A 44 -1.84 -12.98 6.47
CA ALA A 44 -3.20 -13.28 6.03
C ALA A 44 -3.76 -12.17 5.13
N PHE A 45 -3.50 -10.91 5.49
CA PHE A 45 -3.91 -9.75 4.72
C PHE A 45 -3.31 -9.76 3.30
N ARG A 46 -2.01 -10.06 3.17
CA ARG A 46 -1.35 -10.18 1.84
C ARG A 46 -1.95 -11.28 0.97
N VAL A 47 -2.33 -12.42 1.55
CA VAL A 47 -2.94 -13.52 0.79
C VAL A 47 -4.28 -13.06 0.21
N GLU A 48 -5.16 -12.52 1.04
CA GLU A 48 -6.46 -12.04 0.56
C GLU A 48 -6.30 -10.85 -0.41
N ALA A 49 -5.31 -9.98 -0.20
CA ALA A 49 -5.02 -8.84 -1.08
C ALA A 49 -4.52 -9.32 -2.45
N SER A 50 -3.67 -10.34 -2.48
CA SER A 50 -3.19 -10.95 -3.72
C SER A 50 -4.32 -11.58 -4.53
N GLU A 51 -5.22 -12.31 -3.86
CA GLU A 51 -6.37 -12.94 -4.52
C GLU A 51 -7.39 -11.90 -5.00
N ALA A 52 -7.67 -10.86 -4.21
CA ALA A 52 -8.57 -9.79 -4.62
C ALA A 52 -7.98 -9.00 -5.80
N PHE A 53 -6.74 -8.50 -5.67
CA PHE A 53 -6.13 -7.63 -6.67
C PHE A 53 -5.94 -8.32 -8.02
N GLY A 54 -5.49 -9.59 -8.01
CA GLY A 54 -5.31 -10.35 -9.25
C GLY A 54 -6.59 -10.60 -10.04
N ARG A 55 -7.75 -10.52 -9.38
CA ARG A 55 -9.07 -10.76 -9.98
C ARG A 55 -9.80 -9.45 -10.33
N LEU A 56 -9.45 -8.33 -9.71
CA LEU A 56 -10.07 -7.02 -9.96
C LEU A 56 -9.87 -6.53 -11.40
N ASP A 57 -8.69 -6.78 -11.96
CA ASP A 57 -8.33 -6.37 -13.32
C ASP A 57 -7.75 -7.56 -14.10
N PRO A 58 -8.60 -8.48 -14.58
CA PRO A 58 -8.14 -9.66 -15.28
C PRO A 58 -7.51 -9.28 -16.63
N VAL A 59 -6.28 -9.75 -16.88
CA VAL A 59 -5.60 -9.59 -18.18
C VAL A 59 -6.41 -10.19 -19.32
N CYS A 60 -7.06 -11.33 -19.04
CA CYS A 60 -7.96 -12.02 -19.97
C CYS A 60 -9.38 -11.97 -19.41
N PRO A 61 -10.16 -10.91 -19.73
CA PRO A 61 -11.55 -10.86 -19.32
C PRO A 61 -12.36 -11.94 -20.05
N PHE A 62 -13.36 -12.49 -19.36
CA PHE A 62 -14.28 -13.50 -19.91
C PHE A 62 -15.28 -12.95 -20.93
N THR A 63 -15.37 -11.62 -21.05
CA THR A 63 -16.37 -10.89 -21.82
C THR A 63 -15.79 -9.60 -22.38
N ASP A 64 -16.26 -9.18 -23.55
CA ASP A 64 -16.02 -7.82 -24.09
C ASP A 64 -17.26 -6.92 -23.98
N ASP A 65 -18.34 -7.42 -23.38
CA ASP A 65 -19.55 -6.64 -23.13
C ASP A 65 -19.30 -5.58 -22.04
N ALA A 66 -19.54 -4.32 -22.39
CA ALA A 66 -19.25 -3.19 -21.51
C ALA A 66 -20.08 -3.21 -20.23
N ASP A 67 -21.33 -3.68 -20.29
CA ASP A 67 -22.21 -3.75 -19.11
C ASP A 67 -21.76 -4.86 -18.15
N GLN A 68 -21.25 -5.99 -18.67
CA GLN A 68 -20.62 -7.00 -17.84
C GLN A 68 -19.32 -6.46 -17.22
N LEU A 69 -18.45 -5.81 -17.99
CA LEU A 69 -17.20 -5.26 -17.47
C LEU A 69 -17.41 -4.19 -16.39
N ALA A 70 -18.49 -3.40 -16.48
CA ALA A 70 -18.85 -2.42 -15.45
C ALA A 70 -19.17 -3.05 -14.08
N ARG A 71 -19.41 -4.36 -14.02
CA ARG A 71 -19.64 -5.07 -12.74
C ARG A 71 -18.38 -5.14 -11.87
N TYR A 72 -17.19 -4.88 -12.42
CA TYR A 72 -15.96 -4.70 -11.64
C TYR A 72 -15.87 -3.32 -10.96
N ASP A 73 -16.70 -2.34 -11.32
CA ASP A 73 -16.55 -0.97 -10.81
C ASP A 73 -16.81 -0.86 -9.31
N GLU A 74 -17.80 -1.60 -8.80
CA GLU A 74 -18.09 -1.67 -7.36
C GLU A 74 -16.92 -2.27 -6.54
N PRO A 75 -16.40 -3.47 -6.87
CA PRO A 75 -15.29 -4.03 -6.10
C PRO A 75 -14.00 -3.23 -6.27
N ARG A 76 -13.75 -2.58 -7.42
CA ARG A 76 -12.64 -1.64 -7.58
C ARG A 76 -12.77 -0.44 -6.64
N ALA A 77 -13.98 0.13 -6.53
CA ALA A 77 -14.24 1.25 -5.63
C ALA A 77 -14.02 0.84 -4.16
N ARG A 78 -14.44 -0.38 -3.78
CA ARG A 78 -14.18 -0.94 -2.44
C ARG A 78 -12.70 -1.10 -2.16
N TYR A 79 -11.95 -1.67 -3.10
CA TYR A 79 -10.49 -1.81 -2.95
C TYR A 79 -9.79 -0.46 -2.82
N ALA A 80 -10.21 0.54 -3.62
CA ALA A 80 -9.69 1.91 -3.51
C ALA A 80 -10.01 2.55 -2.14
N ALA A 81 -11.22 2.35 -1.62
CA ALA A 81 -11.60 2.81 -0.28
C ALA A 81 -10.80 2.10 0.82
N LEU A 82 -10.56 0.79 0.69
CA LEU A 82 -9.70 0.03 1.60
C LEU A 82 -8.27 0.59 1.62
N LYS A 83 -7.69 0.91 0.45
CA LYS A 83 -6.36 1.53 0.35
C LYS A 83 -6.27 2.85 1.11
N GLU A 84 -7.31 3.69 1.00
CA GLU A 84 -7.39 4.93 1.76
C GLU A 84 -7.51 4.66 3.26
N TRP A 85 -8.35 3.71 3.65
CA TRP A 85 -8.58 3.34 5.05
C TRP A 85 -7.31 2.86 5.76
N VAL A 86 -6.53 1.99 5.10
CA VAL A 86 -5.30 1.43 5.69
C VAL A 86 -4.09 2.36 5.56
N SER A 87 -4.27 3.58 5.06
CA SER A 87 -3.19 4.55 4.89
C SER A 87 -2.50 4.85 6.21
N GLY A 88 -1.16 4.86 6.20
CA GLY A 88 -0.34 5.05 7.39
C GLY A 88 -0.22 3.83 8.30
N THR A 89 -0.81 2.68 7.94
CA THR A 89 -0.60 1.39 8.62
C THR A 89 0.37 0.51 7.85
N PRO A 90 0.91 -0.57 8.45
CA PRO A 90 1.72 -1.55 7.72
C PRO A 90 0.98 -2.21 6.55
N PHE A 91 -0.36 -2.31 6.61
CA PHE A 91 -1.16 -2.88 5.52
C PHE A 91 -1.08 -2.04 4.23
N ALA A 92 -0.84 -0.73 4.31
CA ALA A 92 -0.58 0.07 3.12
C ALA A 92 0.70 -0.37 2.39
N THR A 93 1.73 -0.81 3.13
CA THR A 93 2.94 -1.39 2.53
C THR A 93 2.64 -2.77 1.94
N ASP A 94 1.84 -3.58 2.63
CA ASP A 94 1.41 -4.89 2.11
C ASP A 94 0.66 -4.76 0.78
N LEU A 95 -0.30 -3.82 0.66
CA LEU A 95 -1.00 -3.57 -0.61
C LEU A 95 -0.04 -3.11 -1.71
N ALA A 96 0.87 -2.20 -1.40
CA ALA A 96 1.85 -1.69 -2.37
C ALA A 96 2.77 -2.80 -2.92
N ILE A 97 3.17 -3.77 -2.08
CA ILE A 97 3.95 -4.93 -2.51
C ILE A 97 3.14 -5.78 -3.50
N ILE A 98 1.90 -6.12 -3.15
CA ILE A 98 1.04 -6.94 -4.00
C ILE A 98 0.79 -6.27 -5.36
N GLU A 99 0.47 -4.98 -5.36
CA GLU A 99 0.25 -4.22 -6.60
C GLU A 99 1.50 -4.21 -7.48
N ALA A 100 2.69 -4.02 -6.89
CA ALA A 100 3.95 -4.06 -7.61
C ALA A 100 4.26 -5.45 -8.18
N ASP A 101 4.00 -6.51 -7.42
CA ASP A 101 4.20 -7.90 -7.85
C ASP A 101 3.32 -8.23 -9.08
N TYR A 102 2.04 -7.81 -9.07
CA TYR A 102 1.14 -8.00 -10.21
C TYR A 102 1.51 -7.13 -11.41
N GLN A 103 1.90 -5.87 -11.20
CA GLN A 103 2.42 -5.03 -12.29
C GLN A 103 3.63 -5.68 -12.98
N GLN A 104 4.54 -6.25 -12.20
CA GLN A 104 5.70 -6.95 -12.73
C GLN A 104 5.30 -8.26 -13.43
N TYR A 105 4.38 -9.03 -12.85
CA TYR A 105 3.87 -10.27 -13.44
C TYR A 105 3.25 -9.99 -14.82
N TRP A 106 2.38 -8.98 -14.93
CA TRP A 106 1.75 -8.61 -16.19
C TRP A 106 2.72 -8.00 -17.20
N ALA A 107 3.73 -7.25 -16.76
CA ALA A 107 4.75 -6.71 -17.66
C ALA A 107 5.64 -7.79 -18.29
N THR A 108 5.78 -8.95 -17.63
CA THR A 108 6.71 -10.01 -18.05
C THR A 108 6.05 -11.22 -18.70
N ASN A 109 4.75 -11.41 -18.51
CA ASN A 109 4.02 -12.56 -19.03
C ASN A 109 3.02 -12.13 -20.10
N SER A 110 3.05 -12.81 -21.25
CA SER A 110 1.97 -12.75 -22.24
C SER A 110 1.05 -13.95 -22.05
N VAL A 111 -0.26 -13.73 -22.03
CA VAL A 111 -1.25 -14.79 -21.89
C VAL A 111 -2.12 -14.80 -23.15
N ASP A 112 -2.25 -15.97 -23.77
CA ASP A 112 -3.23 -16.16 -24.84
C ASP A 112 -4.62 -16.29 -24.22
N CYS A 113 -5.44 -15.26 -24.41
CA CYS A 113 -6.80 -15.25 -23.87
C CYS A 113 -7.70 -16.20 -24.67
N GLY A 114 -8.51 -16.97 -23.94
CA GLY A 114 -9.51 -17.86 -24.52
C GLY A 114 -10.67 -17.12 -25.20
N PRO A 115 -11.63 -17.87 -25.78
CA PRO A 115 -12.84 -17.26 -26.34
C PRO A 115 -13.64 -16.55 -25.24
N LYS A 116 -14.18 -15.38 -25.59
CA LYS A 116 -15.01 -14.54 -24.73
C LYS A 116 -16.49 -14.81 -24.98
N ASP A 117 -17.33 -14.41 -24.03
CA ASP A 117 -18.80 -14.44 -24.15
C ASP A 117 -19.37 -15.85 -24.40
N THR A 118 -18.67 -16.88 -23.94
CA THR A 118 -19.18 -18.25 -23.91
C THR A 118 -20.03 -18.47 -22.66
N GLU A 119 -20.92 -19.46 -22.71
CA GLU A 119 -21.75 -19.83 -21.54
C GLU A 119 -20.86 -20.20 -20.35
N GLU A 120 -19.84 -21.03 -20.58
CA GLU A 120 -18.87 -21.42 -19.54
C GLU A 120 -18.05 -20.23 -19.03
N GLY A 121 -17.64 -19.33 -19.93
CA GLY A 121 -16.90 -18.12 -19.58
C GLY A 121 -17.72 -17.18 -18.70
N MET A 122 -19.02 -17.04 -18.97
CA MET A 122 -19.90 -16.22 -18.15
C MET A 122 -20.25 -16.85 -16.80
N ILE A 123 -20.31 -18.18 -16.72
CA ILE A 123 -20.39 -18.88 -15.42
C ILE A 123 -19.14 -18.58 -14.59
N GLN A 124 -17.96 -18.70 -15.21
CA GLN A 124 -16.70 -18.42 -14.53
C GLN A 124 -16.59 -16.95 -14.12
N PHE A 125 -16.96 -16.02 -15.00
CA PHE A 125 -17.03 -14.60 -14.70
C PHE A 125 -17.85 -14.27 -13.45
N ASN A 126 -19.03 -14.88 -13.31
CA ASN A 126 -19.88 -14.69 -12.15
C ASN A 126 -19.25 -15.26 -10.87
N ALA A 127 -18.59 -16.42 -10.96
CA ALA A 127 -17.88 -17.03 -9.83
C ALA A 127 -16.69 -16.17 -9.39
N GLU A 128 -15.96 -15.60 -10.35
CA GLU A 128 -14.83 -14.70 -10.10
C GLU A 128 -15.26 -13.42 -9.38
N LEU A 129 -16.38 -12.81 -9.80
CA LEU A 129 -16.95 -11.65 -9.11
C LEU A 129 -17.38 -11.96 -7.67
N GLU A 130 -17.96 -13.14 -7.44
CA GLU A 130 -18.32 -13.57 -6.07
C GLU A 130 -17.09 -13.80 -5.21
N GLU A 131 -16.06 -14.46 -5.74
CA GLU A 131 -14.79 -14.64 -5.04
C GLU A 131 -14.15 -13.29 -4.69
N ILE A 132 -14.09 -12.33 -5.62
CA ILE A 132 -13.59 -10.97 -5.33
C ILE A 132 -14.31 -10.37 -4.13
N ASN A 133 -15.64 -10.48 -4.07
CA ASN A 133 -16.42 -9.96 -2.95
C ASN A 133 -16.09 -10.65 -1.62
N ILE A 134 -15.91 -11.97 -1.62
CA ILE A 134 -15.50 -12.73 -0.44
C ILE A 134 -14.13 -12.27 0.05
N ARG A 135 -13.15 -12.11 -0.87
CA ARG A 135 -11.80 -11.65 -0.53
C ARG A 135 -11.78 -10.22 -0.01
N LEU A 136 -12.53 -9.32 -0.64
CA LEU A 136 -12.66 -7.93 -0.18
C LEU A 136 -13.30 -7.85 1.21
N ASN A 137 -14.34 -8.66 1.49
CA ASN A 137 -14.93 -8.75 2.82
C ASN A 137 -13.89 -9.21 3.87
N ALA A 138 -13.08 -10.22 3.54
CA ALA A 138 -12.03 -10.70 4.44
C ALA A 138 -10.95 -9.64 4.69
N LEU A 139 -10.53 -8.91 3.65
CA LEU A 139 -9.60 -7.79 3.77
C LEU A 139 -10.14 -6.68 4.66
N GLU A 140 -11.39 -6.29 4.45
CA GLU A 140 -12.07 -5.27 5.24
C GLU A 140 -12.16 -5.68 6.72
N GLN A 141 -12.44 -6.96 7.02
CA GLN A 141 -12.42 -7.49 8.39
C GLN A 141 -11.01 -7.48 9.00
N LEU A 142 -10.00 -7.91 8.26
CA LEU A 142 -8.61 -7.91 8.71
C LEU A 142 -8.07 -6.49 8.94
N ALA A 143 -8.54 -5.52 8.15
CA ALA A 143 -8.23 -4.10 8.29
C ALA A 143 -9.09 -3.37 9.33
N GLY A 144 -10.07 -4.04 9.94
CA GLY A 144 -10.97 -3.46 10.94
C GLY A 144 -11.92 -2.39 10.39
N VAL A 145 -12.33 -2.50 9.11
CA VAL A 145 -13.33 -1.62 8.48
C VAL A 145 -14.75 -1.95 8.98
N VAL A 146 -15.05 -3.25 9.19
CA VAL A 146 -16.35 -3.80 9.59
C VAL A 146 -16.22 -4.79 10.74
#